data_AF-M7P633-F1
#
_entry.id   AF-M7P633-F1
#
_cell.length_a   1.000
_cell.length_b   1.000
_cell.length_c   1.000
_cell.angle_alpha   90.00
_cell.angle_beta   90.00
_cell.angle_gamma   90.00
#
_symmetry.space_group_name_H-M   'P 1'
#
loop_
_entity.id
_entity.type
_entity.pdbx_description
1 polymer ?
#
loop_
_entity_poly.entity_id
_entity_poly.type
_entity_poly.pdbx_seq_one_letter_code
_entity_poly.pdbx_strand_id
1 'polypeptide(L)'
;MRENIVLQFGKYSNYLGTHFWNAQDTYFKQSADELLIDHHIMYRLNSTNRRKEIFTPRVLIYDLRNGFGNLSKYSESYQLNSEDIEGEKNGLTTEIYEIEKYPIHPFQFSFMNSKSEAILSSETITSWSDYNMVKYHSHSLYQLLQYDIYDKSFNPFYTFDQGKELFYDISKENDIFESHFRPFLEECDNIQGITVFTEINSGWGGFSSSFLDSIRDEIPKLCIWTFSIDAEIDNDIQALLSIHDTSSIFSIINKKSGYYHEKFDLNSLWHTSAFQSSAIESLLIPCHSNVNFMSMSDLTSLMNIYSDRKISYLKIKLENSMLGWLGLKLENSIESSLEIFRGDKNQEAISTIKNFSISTTYYHSTTLPSPKSFPKIFDSLKLSCEALSSSLDTKSFLSSKKKNYIYKNKSKTCDREDIINSLDDLITIYSNE
;
A
#
# COMPACT_ATOMS: atom_id res chain seq x y z
N MET A 1 -16.00 14.78 -10.69
CA MET A 1 -14.96 13.74 -10.60
C MET A 1 -14.15 13.99 -9.33
N ARG A 2 -13.60 12.93 -8.74
CA ARG A 2 -13.03 12.91 -7.37
C ARG A 2 -11.87 11.93 -7.33
N GLU A 3 -10.88 12.16 -8.16
CA GLU A 3 -9.85 11.19 -8.49
C GLU A 3 -8.89 10.94 -7.32
N ASN A 4 -8.39 9.71 -7.23
CA ASN A 4 -7.38 9.30 -6.27
C ASN A 4 -6.18 8.71 -7.01
N ILE A 5 -4.98 9.14 -6.63
CA ILE A 5 -3.72 8.61 -7.16
C ILE A 5 -3.12 7.67 -6.12
N VAL A 6 -2.72 6.47 -6.54
CA VAL A 6 -2.07 5.49 -5.66
C VAL A 6 -0.57 5.45 -5.91
N LEU A 7 0.23 5.53 -4.85
CA LEU A 7 1.69 5.40 -4.90
C LEU A 7 2.11 4.10 -4.22
N GLN A 8 2.98 3.31 -4.85
CA GLN A 8 3.46 2.04 -4.33
C GLN A 8 4.99 2.04 -4.32
N PHE A 9 5.56 1.87 -3.12
CA PHE A 9 7.00 1.90 -2.90
C PHE A 9 7.47 0.58 -2.32
N GLY A 10 8.13 -0.23 -3.14
CA GLY A 10 8.82 -1.45 -2.71
C GLY A 10 8.03 -2.74 -2.84
N LYS A 11 8.75 -3.84 -2.63
CA LYS A 11 8.27 -5.18 -2.96
C LYS A 11 6.97 -5.54 -2.26
N TYR A 12 6.89 -5.43 -0.93
CA TYR A 12 5.70 -5.81 -0.20
C TYR A 12 4.51 -4.91 -0.56
N SER A 13 4.75 -3.60 -0.68
CA SER A 13 3.77 -2.62 -1.15
C SER A 13 3.20 -2.99 -2.51
N ASN A 14 4.02 -3.51 -3.42
CA ASN A 14 3.61 -3.95 -4.75
C ASN A 14 2.81 -5.27 -4.71
N TYR A 15 3.12 -6.19 -3.79
CA TYR A 15 2.27 -7.37 -3.54
C TYR A 15 0.86 -6.95 -3.09
N LEU A 16 0.79 -6.07 -2.09
CA LEU A 16 -0.46 -5.51 -1.57
C LEU A 16 -1.21 -4.73 -2.66
N GLY A 17 -0.50 -3.88 -3.38
CA GLY A 17 -1.03 -3.09 -4.47
C GLY A 17 -1.62 -3.93 -5.60
N THR A 18 -0.98 -5.05 -5.95
CA THR A 18 -1.50 -5.97 -6.96
C THR A 18 -2.81 -6.60 -6.51
N HIS A 19 -2.93 -7.00 -5.24
CA HIS A 19 -4.21 -7.48 -4.70
C HIS A 19 -5.29 -6.39 -4.76
N PHE A 20 -4.93 -5.16 -4.39
CA PHE A 20 -5.85 -4.04 -4.40
C PHE A 20 -6.39 -3.76 -5.81
N TRP A 21 -5.50 -3.67 -6.82
CA TRP A 21 -5.90 -3.42 -8.20
C TRP A 21 -6.69 -4.59 -8.80
N ASN A 22 -6.30 -5.81 -8.47
CA ASN A 22 -7.04 -7.00 -8.88
C ASN A 22 -8.46 -7.03 -8.29
N ALA A 23 -8.67 -6.51 -7.08
CA ALA A 23 -9.99 -6.30 -6.50
C ALA A 23 -10.77 -5.21 -7.26
N GLN A 24 -10.14 -4.08 -7.54
CA GLN A 24 -10.78 -3.01 -8.31
C GLN A 24 -11.19 -3.44 -9.73
N ASP A 25 -10.41 -4.31 -10.38
CA ASP A 25 -10.72 -4.83 -11.73
C ASP A 25 -11.98 -5.72 -11.77
N THR A 26 -12.34 -6.39 -10.67
CA THR A 26 -13.56 -7.21 -10.66
C THR A 26 -14.82 -6.34 -10.71
N TYR A 27 -14.75 -5.07 -10.32
CA TYR A 27 -15.89 -4.17 -10.30
C TYR A 27 -16.37 -3.81 -11.71
N PHE A 28 -15.48 -3.83 -12.71
CA PHE A 28 -15.86 -3.65 -14.12
C PHE A 28 -16.81 -4.75 -14.66
N LYS A 29 -16.90 -5.89 -13.98
CA LYS A 29 -17.72 -7.04 -14.41
C LYS A 29 -19.16 -6.95 -13.91
N GLN A 30 -19.51 -5.95 -13.11
CA GLN A 30 -20.89 -5.68 -12.70
C GLN A 30 -21.69 -5.14 -13.90
N SER A 31 -22.97 -5.51 -13.98
CA SER A 31 -23.87 -4.96 -15.00
C SER A 31 -23.96 -3.43 -14.86
N ALA A 32 -23.98 -2.73 -16.00
CA ALA A 32 -23.96 -1.26 -16.04
C ALA A 32 -25.05 -0.58 -15.17
N ASP A 33 -26.17 -1.26 -14.93
CA ASP A 33 -27.29 -0.76 -14.13
C ASP A 33 -27.07 -0.87 -12.60
N GLU A 34 -26.01 -1.57 -12.16
CA GLU A 34 -25.72 -1.86 -10.74
C GLU A 34 -24.29 -1.44 -10.31
N LEU A 35 -23.67 -0.48 -11.01
CA LEU A 35 -22.33 0.00 -10.63
C LEU A 35 -22.36 0.75 -9.30
N LEU A 36 -22.16 -0.01 -8.21
CA LEU A 36 -22.01 0.51 -6.85
C LEU A 36 -20.76 1.40 -6.73
N ILE A 37 -19.77 1.19 -7.59
CA ILE A 37 -18.46 1.82 -7.55
C ILE A 37 -18.22 2.65 -8.81
N ASP A 38 -17.71 3.87 -8.64
CA ASP A 38 -17.24 4.71 -9.73
C ASP A 38 -15.79 4.36 -10.11
N HIS A 39 -15.61 3.75 -11.27
CA HIS A 39 -14.29 3.37 -11.78
C HIS A 39 -13.42 4.58 -12.13
N HIS A 40 -13.99 5.74 -12.48
CA HIS A 40 -13.22 6.92 -12.91
C HIS A 40 -12.38 7.53 -11.79
N ILE A 41 -12.69 7.20 -10.53
CA ILE A 41 -11.94 7.66 -9.36
C ILE A 41 -10.55 7.04 -9.32
N MET A 42 -10.45 5.73 -9.56
CA MET A 42 -9.21 4.96 -9.47
C MET A 42 -8.58 4.67 -10.84
N TYR A 43 -9.37 4.73 -11.92
CA TYR A 43 -8.92 4.50 -13.29
C TYR A 43 -9.04 5.76 -14.13
N ARG A 44 -8.12 5.89 -15.09
CA ARG A 44 -8.20 6.85 -16.18
C ARG A 44 -8.59 6.15 -17.48
N LEU A 45 -9.30 6.87 -18.33
CA LEU A 45 -9.70 6.41 -19.65
C LEU A 45 -8.65 6.85 -20.66
N ASN A 46 -7.93 5.90 -21.25
CA ASN A 46 -6.95 6.20 -22.30
C ASN A 46 -7.53 5.80 -23.65
N SER A 47 -7.55 6.74 -24.59
CA SER A 47 -7.87 6.47 -25.99
C SER A 47 -6.60 6.09 -26.74
N THR A 48 -6.48 4.85 -27.18
CA THR A 48 -5.39 4.46 -28.09
C THR A 48 -5.68 4.94 -29.52
N ASN A 49 -4.63 5.10 -30.34
CA ASN A 49 -4.73 5.45 -31.77
C ASN A 49 -5.70 4.56 -32.58
N ARG A 50 -6.06 3.37 -32.05
CA ARG A 50 -7.03 2.43 -32.62
C ARG A 50 -8.48 2.66 -32.17
N ARG A 51 -8.81 3.80 -31.53
CA ARG A 51 -10.15 4.13 -30.97
C ARG A 51 -10.70 3.11 -29.96
N LYS A 52 -9.84 2.29 -29.36
CA LYS A 52 -10.23 1.42 -28.25
C LYS A 52 -9.95 2.16 -26.96
N GLU A 53 -11.00 2.37 -26.19
CA GLU A 53 -10.93 2.88 -24.82
C GLU A 53 -10.35 1.80 -23.92
N ILE A 54 -9.26 2.13 -23.24
CA ILE A 54 -8.59 1.25 -22.29
C ILE A 54 -8.54 1.97 -20.95
N PHE A 55 -9.17 1.39 -19.95
CA PHE A 55 -9.03 1.85 -18.57
C PHE A 55 -7.65 1.43 -18.04
N THR A 56 -6.90 2.38 -17.51
CA THR A 56 -5.63 2.12 -16.81
C THR A 56 -5.69 2.71 -15.40
N PRO A 57 -5.13 2.04 -14.38
CA PRO A 57 -5.09 2.59 -13.02
C PRO A 57 -4.33 3.91 -12.93
N ARG A 58 -4.78 4.80 -12.04
CA ARG A 58 -4.05 6.01 -11.62
C ARG A 58 -3.03 5.63 -10.54
N VAL A 59 -1.95 4.97 -10.97
CA VAL A 59 -0.93 4.45 -10.06
C VAL A 59 0.49 4.78 -10.52
N LEU A 60 1.37 5.02 -9.55
CA LEU A 60 2.82 5.00 -9.71
C LEU A 60 3.40 3.87 -8.87
N ILE A 61 4.11 2.95 -9.51
CA ILE A 61 4.69 1.75 -8.89
C ILE A 61 6.20 1.85 -9.01
N TYR A 62 6.87 1.86 -7.86
CA TYR A 62 8.33 1.84 -7.76
C TYR A 62 8.78 0.49 -7.22
N ASP A 63 9.77 -0.09 -7.90
CA ASP A 63 10.46 -1.28 -7.40
C ASP A 63 11.94 -1.23 -7.78
N LEU A 64 12.73 -2.05 -7.09
CA LEU A 64 14.14 -2.21 -7.39
C LEU A 64 14.35 -2.97 -8.71
N ARG A 65 15.59 -3.01 -9.16
CA ARG A 65 15.98 -3.85 -10.30
C ARG A 65 15.54 -5.30 -10.05
N ASN A 66 14.96 -5.91 -11.08
CA ASN A 66 14.37 -7.25 -11.07
C ASN A 66 13.07 -7.42 -10.23
N GLY A 67 12.50 -6.37 -9.65
CA GLY A 67 11.24 -6.44 -8.88
C GLY A 67 9.99 -6.66 -9.70
N PHE A 68 9.91 -6.09 -10.90
CA PHE A 68 8.75 -6.16 -11.77
C PHE A 68 8.49 -7.55 -12.38
N GLY A 69 9.37 -8.53 -12.15
CA GLY A 69 9.24 -9.88 -12.68
C GLY A 69 8.96 -9.89 -14.18
N ASN A 70 7.83 -10.49 -14.58
CA ASN A 70 7.42 -10.56 -15.99
C ASN A 70 6.56 -9.35 -16.45
N LEU A 71 6.24 -8.41 -15.56
CA LEU A 71 5.36 -7.28 -15.90
C LEU A 71 6.01 -6.30 -16.88
N SER A 72 7.34 -6.20 -16.89
CA SER A 72 8.11 -5.32 -17.78
C SER A 72 7.86 -5.59 -19.28
N LYS A 73 7.25 -6.71 -19.64
CA LYS A 73 6.94 -7.09 -21.03
C LYS A 73 5.50 -6.81 -21.47
N TYR A 74 4.54 -6.65 -20.55
CA TYR A 74 3.13 -6.44 -20.95
C TYR A 74 2.84 -5.01 -21.44
N SER A 75 3.79 -4.09 -21.24
CA SER A 75 3.81 -2.76 -21.87
C SER A 75 4.27 -2.78 -23.33
N GLU A 76 4.29 -3.94 -24.01
CA GLU A 76 4.55 -4.05 -25.46
C GLU A 76 3.59 -3.22 -26.34
N SER A 77 2.44 -2.77 -25.81
CA SER A 77 1.58 -1.80 -26.51
C SER A 77 2.05 -0.34 -26.45
N TYR A 78 3.06 -0.06 -25.63
CA TYR A 78 3.70 1.24 -25.44
C TYR A 78 5.23 1.17 -25.58
N GLN A 79 5.75 0.15 -26.28
CA GLN A 79 7.08 0.27 -26.85
C GLN A 79 7.01 1.41 -27.87
N LEU A 80 7.47 2.60 -27.45
CA LEU A 80 7.98 3.59 -28.37
C LEU A 80 8.88 2.88 -29.35
N ASN A 81 8.64 3.12 -30.63
CA ASN A 81 9.35 2.54 -31.76
C ASN A 81 10.83 2.33 -31.40
N SER A 82 11.25 1.08 -31.34
CA SER A 82 12.67 0.70 -31.34
C SER A 82 13.28 0.95 -32.73
N GLU A 83 12.97 2.09 -33.34
CA GLU A 83 13.47 2.55 -34.63
C GLU A 83 14.31 3.83 -34.48
N ASP A 84 14.33 4.47 -33.30
CA ASP A 84 15.09 5.72 -33.07
C ASP A 84 16.48 5.51 -32.43
N ILE A 85 17.01 4.28 -32.42
CA ILE A 85 18.42 4.02 -32.08
C ILE A 85 19.14 3.44 -33.30
N GLU A 86 19.12 4.16 -34.42
CA GLU A 86 20.22 4.08 -35.39
C GLU A 86 21.35 5.01 -34.92
N GLY A 87 21.97 4.64 -33.79
CA GLY A 87 23.27 5.18 -33.42
C GLY A 87 24.33 4.59 -34.35
N GLU A 88 25.05 5.47 -35.06
CA GLU A 88 26.20 5.12 -35.89
C GLU A 88 27.09 4.08 -35.18
N LYS A 89 27.35 2.95 -35.85
CA LYS A 89 28.20 1.86 -35.38
C LYS A 89 29.67 2.30 -35.29
N ASN A 90 30.00 3.06 -34.26
CA ASN A 90 31.37 3.34 -33.89
C ASN A 90 31.91 2.18 -33.03
N GLY A 91 32.37 1.12 -33.70
CA GLY A 91 33.51 0.25 -33.32
C GLY A 91 33.70 -0.30 -31.90
N LEU A 92 32.84 -0.02 -30.92
CA LEU A 92 32.85 -0.59 -29.59
C LEU A 92 31.83 -1.73 -29.55
N THR A 93 32.32 -2.94 -29.29
CA THR A 93 31.50 -4.10 -28.96
C THR A 93 30.80 -3.84 -27.62
N THR A 94 29.60 -3.28 -27.65
CA THR A 94 28.68 -3.35 -26.52
C THR A 94 28.20 -4.79 -26.41
N GLU A 95 28.69 -5.52 -25.40
CA GLU A 95 28.12 -6.81 -25.00
C GLU A 95 26.70 -6.55 -24.47
N ILE A 96 25.70 -6.83 -25.30
CA ILE A 96 24.30 -6.82 -24.89
C ILE A 96 24.11 -8.03 -23.99
N TYR A 97 24.19 -7.84 -22.68
CA TYR A 97 23.79 -8.85 -21.71
C TYR A 97 22.29 -9.12 -21.88
N GLU A 98 21.94 -10.26 -22.48
CA GLU A 98 20.55 -10.71 -22.53
C GLU A 98 20.11 -11.07 -21.11
N ILE A 99 19.27 -10.22 -20.52
CA ILE A 99 18.71 -10.45 -19.18
C ILE A 99 17.90 -11.75 -19.21
N GLU A 100 18.13 -12.64 -18.25
CA GLU A 100 17.35 -13.87 -18.10
C GLU A 100 15.85 -13.53 -18.04
N LYS A 101 15.11 -14.06 -19.01
CA LYS A 101 13.68 -13.78 -19.14
C LYS A 101 12.94 -14.47 -17.99
N TYR A 102 12.29 -13.69 -17.11
CA TYR A 102 11.34 -14.26 -16.16
C TYR A 102 10.30 -15.11 -16.90
N PRO A 103 10.10 -16.38 -16.49
CA PRO A 103 9.10 -17.23 -17.12
C PRO A 103 7.70 -16.68 -16.86
N ILE A 104 6.83 -16.77 -17.86
CA ILE A 104 5.43 -16.36 -17.73
C ILE A 104 4.75 -17.32 -16.75
N HIS A 105 4.19 -16.78 -15.67
CA HIS A 105 3.50 -17.59 -14.68
C HIS A 105 2.24 -18.26 -15.32
N PRO A 106 1.93 -19.54 -15.01
CA PRO A 106 0.78 -20.25 -15.60
C PRO A 106 -0.55 -19.51 -15.46
N PHE A 107 -0.73 -18.75 -14.37
CA PHE A 107 -1.89 -17.88 -14.17
C PHE A 107 -1.98 -16.76 -15.20
N GLN A 108 -0.88 -16.08 -15.50
CA GLN A 108 -0.87 -15.08 -16.56
C GLN A 108 -1.13 -15.69 -17.94
N PHE A 109 -0.59 -16.89 -18.18
CA PHE A 109 -0.82 -17.63 -19.42
C PHE A 109 -2.30 -18.00 -19.62
N SER A 110 -3.06 -18.24 -18.54
CA SER A 110 -4.51 -18.51 -18.62
C SER A 110 -5.31 -17.38 -19.25
N PHE A 111 -4.86 -16.12 -19.13
CA PHE A 111 -5.49 -14.99 -19.80
C PHE A 111 -5.18 -14.94 -21.30
N MET A 112 -4.05 -15.50 -21.73
CA MET A 112 -3.69 -15.62 -23.14
C MET A 112 -4.35 -16.83 -23.81
N ASN A 113 -4.62 -17.90 -23.04
CA ASN A 113 -5.18 -19.14 -23.55
C ASN A 113 -6.34 -19.62 -22.68
N SER A 114 -7.57 -19.52 -23.19
CA SER A 114 -8.81 -19.85 -22.48
C SER A 114 -8.99 -21.33 -22.12
N LYS A 115 -8.06 -22.22 -22.51
CA LYS A 115 -8.11 -23.66 -22.25
C LYS A 115 -7.33 -24.11 -21.02
N SER A 116 -6.52 -23.23 -20.43
CA SER A 116 -5.70 -23.56 -19.25
C SER A 116 -6.23 -22.83 -18.02
N GLU A 117 -6.73 -23.57 -17.03
CA GLU A 117 -7.01 -23.03 -15.70
C GLU A 117 -5.82 -23.32 -14.78
N ALA A 118 -5.09 -22.28 -14.39
CA ALA A 118 -4.00 -22.40 -13.44
C ALA A 118 -4.48 -22.03 -12.04
N ILE A 119 -4.20 -22.90 -11.06
CA ILE A 119 -4.49 -22.65 -9.65
C ILE A 119 -3.27 -21.95 -9.04
N LEU A 120 -3.49 -20.79 -8.43
CA LEU A 120 -2.47 -20.09 -7.66
C LEU A 120 -2.21 -20.83 -6.34
N SER A 121 -0.93 -21.06 -6.02
CA SER A 121 -0.47 -21.53 -4.72
C SER A 121 0.67 -20.66 -4.19
N SER A 122 0.88 -20.67 -2.87
CA SER A 122 1.98 -19.95 -2.22
C SER A 122 3.37 -20.37 -2.73
N GLU A 123 3.52 -21.61 -3.18
CA GLU A 123 4.78 -22.15 -3.73
C GLU A 123 5.04 -21.69 -5.17
N THR A 124 3.98 -21.45 -5.95
CA THR A 124 4.09 -21.05 -7.36
C THR A 124 4.44 -19.57 -7.55
N ILE A 125 4.03 -18.72 -6.59
CA ILE A 125 4.15 -17.27 -6.71
C ILE A 125 5.52 -16.82 -6.21
N THR A 126 6.30 -16.19 -7.10
CA THR A 126 7.67 -15.74 -6.83
C THR A 126 7.81 -14.23 -6.86
N SER A 127 7.00 -13.56 -7.69
CA SER A 127 6.90 -12.11 -7.81
C SER A 127 5.44 -11.65 -7.69
N TRP A 128 5.25 -10.38 -7.31
CA TRP A 128 3.93 -9.76 -7.29
C TRP A 128 3.31 -9.69 -8.69
N SER A 129 4.13 -9.66 -9.75
CA SER A 129 3.63 -9.67 -11.12
C SER A 129 2.84 -10.94 -11.46
N ASP A 130 3.16 -12.07 -10.84
CA ASP A 130 2.72 -13.42 -11.27
C ASP A 130 1.20 -13.62 -11.21
N TYR A 131 0.52 -12.89 -10.34
CA TYR A 131 -0.94 -12.92 -10.17
C TYR A 131 -1.61 -11.61 -10.59
N ASN A 132 -0.89 -10.67 -11.21
CA ASN A 132 -1.45 -9.42 -11.69
C ASN A 132 -2.45 -9.67 -12.84
N MET A 133 -3.64 -9.08 -12.73
CA MET A 133 -4.69 -9.14 -13.75
C MET A 133 -4.81 -7.81 -14.54
N VAL A 134 -4.32 -6.71 -13.96
CA VAL A 134 -4.57 -5.35 -14.45
C VAL A 134 -3.49 -4.89 -15.42
N LYS A 135 -3.88 -4.10 -16.43
CA LYS A 135 -2.95 -3.46 -17.35
C LYS A 135 -2.56 -2.08 -16.84
N TYR A 136 -1.28 -1.88 -16.60
CA TYR A 136 -0.73 -0.58 -16.21
C TYR A 136 -0.31 0.23 -17.44
N HIS A 137 -0.29 1.56 -17.28
CA HIS A 137 0.30 2.45 -18.26
C HIS A 137 1.83 2.37 -18.22
N SER A 138 2.50 2.70 -19.33
CA SER A 138 3.98 2.73 -19.36
C SER A 138 4.57 3.68 -18.32
N HIS A 139 3.95 4.86 -18.16
CA HIS A 139 4.36 5.88 -17.19
C HIS A 139 3.89 5.58 -15.75
N SER A 140 3.39 4.38 -15.48
CA SER A 140 3.03 3.94 -14.11
C SER A 140 4.11 3.08 -13.47
N LEU A 141 5.09 2.56 -14.23
CA LEU A 141 6.07 1.58 -13.76
C LEU A 141 7.47 2.18 -13.77
N TYR A 142 8.07 2.38 -12.60
CA TYR A 142 9.40 2.96 -12.46
C TYR A 142 10.35 2.00 -11.75
N GLN A 143 11.39 1.57 -12.47
CA GLN A 143 12.42 0.68 -11.95
C GLN A 143 13.64 1.48 -11.49
N LEU A 144 14.03 1.30 -10.23
CA LEU A 144 15.24 1.87 -9.67
C LEU A 144 16.42 0.96 -10.01
N LEU A 145 17.35 1.46 -10.83
CA LEU A 145 18.43 0.65 -11.41
C LEU A 145 19.66 0.52 -10.48
N GLN A 146 19.79 1.41 -9.51
CA GLN A 146 20.95 1.53 -8.61
C GLN A 146 21.01 0.38 -7.59
N TYR A 147 19.89 -0.28 -7.30
CA TYR A 147 19.77 -1.36 -6.34
C TYR A 147 19.07 -2.57 -6.95
N ASP A 148 19.53 -3.77 -6.59
CA ASP A 148 18.97 -5.03 -7.06
C ASP A 148 18.39 -5.84 -5.89
N ILE A 149 17.27 -6.52 -6.14
CA ILE A 149 16.64 -7.40 -5.16
C ILE A 149 17.52 -8.58 -4.78
N TYR A 150 18.32 -9.08 -5.73
CA TYR A 150 19.19 -10.23 -5.51
C TYR A 150 20.51 -9.87 -4.86
N ASP A 151 20.92 -8.60 -4.95
CA ASP A 151 22.19 -8.13 -4.39
C ASP A 151 22.05 -7.67 -2.93
N LYS A 152 21.55 -8.57 -2.08
CA LYS A 152 21.40 -8.31 -0.64
C LYS A 152 22.72 -8.29 0.12
N SER A 153 23.79 -8.81 -0.50
CA SER A 153 25.08 -9.02 0.16
C SER A 153 26.05 -7.87 -0.08
N PHE A 154 25.98 -7.21 -1.24
CA PHE A 154 26.96 -6.18 -1.61
C PHE A 154 26.42 -4.76 -1.45
N ASN A 155 25.18 -4.48 -1.86
CA ASN A 155 24.57 -3.15 -1.72
C ASN A 155 23.07 -3.24 -1.34
N PRO A 156 22.74 -3.58 -0.09
CA PRO A 156 21.36 -3.69 0.32
C PRO A 156 20.68 -2.33 0.52
N PHE A 157 19.41 -2.23 0.10
CA PHE A 157 18.57 -1.06 0.27
C PHE A 157 17.78 -1.08 1.59
N TYR A 158 18.47 -0.90 2.72
CA TYR A 158 17.89 -1.07 4.06
C TYR A 158 17.87 0.18 4.93
N THR A 159 18.66 1.22 4.63
CA THR A 159 18.71 2.41 5.49
C THR A 159 17.87 3.55 4.93
N PHE A 160 17.25 4.32 5.82
CA PHE A 160 16.50 5.52 5.47
C PHE A 160 17.33 6.51 4.64
N ASP A 161 18.58 6.74 5.05
CA ASP A 161 19.48 7.68 4.39
C ASP A 161 19.78 7.27 2.93
N GLN A 162 19.99 5.98 2.65
CA GLN A 162 20.18 5.47 1.28
C GLN A 162 18.98 5.79 0.38
N GLY A 163 17.76 5.64 0.92
CA GLY A 163 16.54 5.94 0.19
C GLY A 163 16.38 7.42 -0.13
N LYS A 164 16.73 8.28 0.83
CA LYS A 164 16.68 9.73 0.70
C LYS A 164 17.73 10.24 -0.31
N GLU A 165 18.95 9.74 -0.23
CA GLU A 165 20.02 10.05 -1.20
C GLU A 165 19.63 9.64 -2.62
N LEU A 166 19.14 8.41 -2.79
CA LEU A 166 18.67 7.89 -4.08
C LEU A 166 17.55 8.76 -4.67
N PHE A 167 16.60 9.21 -3.85
CA PHE A 167 15.54 10.09 -4.31
C PHE A 167 16.11 11.42 -4.84
N TYR A 168 17.02 12.05 -4.10
CA TYR A 168 17.61 13.32 -4.54
C TYR A 168 18.44 13.18 -5.80
N ASP A 169 19.18 12.08 -5.96
CA ASP A 169 19.99 11.89 -7.15
C ASP A 169 19.13 11.70 -8.41
N ILE A 170 18.06 10.90 -8.31
CA ILE A 170 17.11 10.74 -9.42
C ILE A 170 16.34 12.05 -9.68
N SER A 171 16.00 12.79 -8.61
CA SER A 171 15.28 14.07 -8.73
C SER A 171 16.14 15.15 -9.39
N LYS A 172 17.45 15.19 -9.13
CA LYS A 172 18.38 16.11 -9.83
C LYS A 172 18.44 15.84 -11.35
N GLU A 173 18.32 14.57 -11.75
CA GLU A 173 18.43 14.18 -13.15
C GLU A 173 17.15 14.43 -13.94
N ASN A 174 16.00 14.05 -13.39
CA ASN A 174 14.74 13.97 -14.14
C ASN A 174 13.56 14.73 -13.52
N ASP A 175 13.73 15.38 -12.36
CA ASP A 175 12.66 15.94 -11.54
C ASP A 175 11.48 14.98 -11.41
N ILE A 176 11.54 14.13 -10.38
CA ILE A 176 10.57 13.03 -10.19
C ILE A 176 9.12 13.57 -10.08
N PHE A 177 8.93 14.74 -9.47
CA PHE A 177 7.61 15.31 -9.31
C PHE A 177 7.03 15.72 -10.66
N GLU A 178 7.80 16.50 -11.44
CA GLU A 178 7.38 16.99 -12.76
C GLU A 178 7.21 15.87 -13.78
N SER A 179 8.13 14.91 -13.81
CA SER A 179 8.15 13.85 -14.82
C SER A 179 7.18 12.70 -14.52
N HIS A 180 7.10 12.28 -13.25
CA HIS A 180 6.34 11.07 -12.89
C HIS A 180 4.96 11.42 -12.31
N PHE A 181 4.86 12.43 -11.43
CA PHE A 181 3.62 12.70 -10.68
C PHE A 181 2.72 13.73 -11.35
N ARG A 182 3.27 14.86 -11.81
CA ARG A 182 2.49 15.96 -12.41
C ARG A 182 1.60 15.52 -13.59
N PRO A 183 2.01 14.62 -14.50
CA PRO A 183 1.13 14.17 -15.58
C PRO A 183 -0.15 13.50 -15.06
N PHE A 184 -0.06 12.70 -13.99
CA PHE A 184 -1.24 12.07 -13.39
C PHE A 184 -2.13 13.08 -12.67
N LEU A 185 -1.53 14.12 -12.08
CA LEU A 185 -2.25 15.20 -11.44
C LEU A 185 -3.01 16.06 -12.45
N GLU A 186 -2.38 16.42 -13.56
CA GLU A 186 -3.00 17.23 -14.63
C GLU A 186 -4.15 16.50 -15.34
N GLU A 187 -4.09 15.16 -15.40
CA GLU A 187 -5.18 14.32 -15.87
C GLU A 187 -6.34 14.14 -14.87
N CYS A 188 -6.25 14.70 -13.67
CA CYS A 188 -7.33 14.70 -12.70
C CYS A 188 -8.12 16.02 -12.81
N ASP A 189 -9.44 15.93 -13.00
CA ASP A 189 -10.29 17.11 -12.98
C ASP A 189 -10.39 17.68 -11.55
N ASN A 190 -10.48 16.81 -10.54
CA ASN A 190 -10.51 17.21 -9.15
C ASN A 190 -9.98 16.10 -8.24
N ILE A 191 -8.69 16.18 -7.90
CA ILE A 191 -8.03 15.25 -7.00
C ILE A 191 -8.60 15.33 -5.58
N GLN A 192 -9.03 14.20 -5.04
CA GLN A 192 -9.52 14.07 -3.67
C GLN A 192 -8.38 13.79 -2.68
N GLY A 193 -7.40 13.01 -3.10
CA GLY A 193 -6.30 12.60 -2.24
C GLY A 193 -5.33 11.64 -2.91
N ILE A 194 -4.36 11.19 -2.13
CA ILE A 194 -3.37 10.19 -2.51
C ILE A 194 -3.41 9.05 -1.50
N THR A 195 -3.45 7.82 -2.01
CA THR A 195 -3.23 6.61 -1.21
C THR A 195 -1.80 6.11 -1.41
N VAL A 196 -1.05 5.92 -0.33
CA VAL A 196 0.36 5.52 -0.39
C VAL A 196 0.53 4.16 0.27
N PHE A 197 1.14 3.21 -0.43
CA PHE A 197 1.60 1.93 0.10
C PHE A 197 3.12 1.95 0.17
N THR A 198 3.68 1.84 1.38
CA THR A 198 5.13 1.92 1.58
C THR A 198 5.62 0.97 2.68
N GLU A 199 6.89 0.61 2.60
CA GLU A 199 7.61 -0.07 3.67
C GLU A 199 8.44 0.96 4.45
N ILE A 200 8.29 1.00 5.78
CA ILE A 200 9.03 1.96 6.63
C ILE A 200 10.38 1.45 7.11
N ASN A 201 10.63 0.15 6.96
CA ASN A 201 11.77 -0.55 7.55
C ASN A 201 12.96 -0.76 6.62
N SER A 202 12.83 -0.30 5.38
CA SER A 202 13.84 -0.42 4.33
C SER A 202 14.17 0.97 3.79
N GLY A 203 15.06 1.04 2.79
CA GLY A 203 15.34 2.32 2.11
C GLY A 203 14.09 2.95 1.49
N TRP A 204 13.02 2.18 1.27
CA TRP A 204 11.74 2.70 0.81
C TRP A 204 11.13 3.72 1.77
N GLY A 205 11.41 3.64 3.07
CA GLY A 205 10.96 4.63 4.04
C GLY A 205 11.53 6.02 3.76
N GLY A 206 12.81 6.11 3.37
CA GLY A 206 13.47 7.36 3.02
C GLY A 206 13.14 7.88 1.62
N PHE A 207 12.98 6.95 0.67
CA PHE A 207 12.55 7.31 -0.69
C PHE A 207 11.12 7.85 -0.69
N SER A 208 10.20 7.12 -0.02
CA SER A 208 8.79 7.52 0.06
C SER A 208 8.58 8.80 0.87
N SER A 209 9.29 8.99 1.99
CA SER A 209 9.18 10.25 2.74
C SER A 209 9.60 11.46 1.91
N SER A 210 10.74 11.38 1.22
CA SER A 210 11.25 12.47 0.38
C SER A 210 10.33 12.75 -0.82
N PHE A 211 9.71 11.72 -1.38
CA PHE A 211 8.68 11.86 -2.42
C PHE A 211 7.44 12.59 -1.88
N LEU A 212 6.98 12.23 -0.68
CA LEU A 212 5.82 12.87 -0.04
C LEU A 212 6.12 14.32 0.39
N ASP A 213 7.34 14.62 0.84
CA ASP A 213 7.79 15.98 1.10
C ASP A 213 7.65 16.84 -0.17
N SER A 214 8.12 16.31 -1.31
CA SER A 214 8.03 17.01 -2.61
C SER A 214 6.57 17.27 -3.01
N ILE A 215 5.66 16.32 -2.77
CA ILE A 215 4.22 16.56 -2.99
C ILE A 215 3.67 17.62 -2.03
N ARG A 216 4.10 17.58 -0.77
CA ARG A 216 3.58 18.46 0.29
C ARG A 216 4.03 19.90 0.08
N ASP A 217 5.21 20.12 -0.50
CA ASP A 217 5.71 21.44 -0.91
C ASP A 217 4.87 22.06 -2.02
N GLU A 218 4.50 21.26 -3.04
CA GLU A 218 3.69 21.71 -4.18
C GLU A 218 2.18 21.82 -3.85
N ILE A 219 1.64 20.85 -3.09
CA ILE A 219 0.20 20.75 -2.77
C ILE A 219 -0.02 20.51 -1.27
N PRO A 220 0.16 21.54 -0.42
CA PRO A 220 0.14 21.38 1.03
C PRO A 220 -1.17 20.83 1.60
N LYS A 221 -2.30 21.13 0.95
CA LYS A 221 -3.65 20.80 1.44
C LYS A 221 -4.15 19.41 1.02
N LEU A 222 -3.39 18.68 0.21
CA LEU A 222 -3.85 17.40 -0.33
C LEU A 222 -4.00 16.34 0.77
N CYS A 223 -5.11 15.60 0.77
CA CYS A 223 -5.29 14.51 1.72
C CYS A 223 -4.39 13.33 1.33
N ILE A 224 -3.47 12.93 2.22
CA ILE A 224 -2.55 11.81 1.97
C ILE A 224 -2.79 10.73 3.01
N TRP A 225 -3.21 9.55 2.56
CA TRP A 225 -3.36 8.37 3.41
C TRP A 225 -2.21 7.42 3.16
N THR A 226 -1.37 7.24 4.17
CA THR A 226 -0.22 6.36 4.05
C THR A 226 -0.45 5.08 4.86
N PHE A 227 -0.42 3.95 4.16
CA PHE A 227 -0.45 2.62 4.75
C PHE A 227 0.98 2.07 4.74
N SER A 228 1.61 2.07 5.92
CA SER A 228 2.93 1.47 6.07
C SER A 228 2.81 0.01 6.49
N ILE A 229 3.55 -0.85 5.81
CA ILE A 229 3.77 -2.20 6.30
C ILE A 229 4.92 -2.16 7.31
N ASP A 230 4.62 -2.36 8.59
CA ASP A 230 5.63 -2.53 9.64
C ASP A 230 6.03 -4.00 9.70
N ALA A 231 7.33 -4.25 9.57
CA ALA A 231 7.90 -5.53 9.92
C ALA A 231 8.88 -5.26 11.05
N GLU A 232 8.52 -5.68 12.27
CA GLU A 232 9.21 -5.84 13.58
C GLU A 232 10.65 -5.29 13.78
N ILE A 233 11.13 -4.38 12.94
CA ILE A 233 12.50 -3.89 12.85
C ILE A 233 12.49 -2.45 13.37
N ASP A 234 13.59 -2.07 14.00
CA ASP A 234 13.69 -0.82 14.77
C ASP A 234 14.37 0.32 13.99
N ASN A 235 14.63 0.15 12.68
CA ASN A 235 15.32 1.15 11.85
C ASN A 235 14.35 2.20 11.25
N ASP A 236 13.10 2.17 11.70
CA ASP A 236 11.98 2.72 10.98
C ASP A 236 11.56 4.10 11.52
N ILE A 237 12.19 4.59 12.59
CA ILE A 237 11.72 5.77 13.33
C ILE A 237 11.84 7.05 12.52
N GLN A 238 12.94 7.23 11.78
CA GLN A 238 13.10 8.40 10.92
C GLN A 238 12.05 8.41 9.81
N ALA A 239 11.77 7.24 9.22
CA ALA A 239 10.70 7.06 8.24
C ALA A 239 9.33 7.35 8.88
N LEU A 240 9.07 6.83 10.08
CA LEU A 240 7.83 7.03 10.81
C LEU A 240 7.57 8.52 11.09
N LEU A 241 8.56 9.25 11.59
CA LEU A 241 8.43 10.68 11.89
C LEU A 241 8.17 11.49 10.62
N SER A 242 9.00 11.30 9.58
CA SER A 242 8.85 12.03 8.31
C SER A 242 7.52 11.72 7.60
N ILE A 243 7.08 10.46 7.61
CA ILE A 243 5.79 10.08 7.02
C ILE A 243 4.61 10.56 7.89
N HIS A 244 4.75 10.58 9.21
CA HIS A 244 3.72 11.13 10.10
C HIS A 244 3.47 12.63 9.82
N ASP A 245 4.54 13.39 9.62
CA ASP A 245 4.44 14.83 9.39
C ASP A 245 3.80 15.12 8.03
N THR A 246 4.21 14.37 7.00
CA THR A 246 3.67 14.52 5.65
C THR A 246 2.31 13.88 5.44
N SER A 247 1.85 12.92 6.23
CA SER A 247 0.55 12.25 6.01
C SER A 247 -0.61 12.98 6.71
N SER A 248 -1.83 12.73 6.24
CA SER A 248 -3.08 13.14 6.90
C SER A 248 -3.58 12.03 7.83
N ILE A 249 -3.46 10.79 7.39
CA ILE A 249 -3.62 9.57 8.19
C ILE A 249 -2.42 8.67 7.92
N PHE A 250 -1.82 8.17 8.99
CA PHE A 250 -0.75 7.18 8.94
C PHE A 250 -1.22 5.86 9.54
N SER A 251 -1.56 4.90 8.69
CA SER A 251 -1.99 3.57 9.10
C SER A 251 -0.82 2.59 9.15
N ILE A 252 -0.56 2.04 10.32
CA ILE A 252 0.47 1.00 10.50
C ILE A 252 -0.17 -0.38 10.38
N ILE A 253 0.38 -1.20 9.49
CA ILE A 253 -0.12 -2.54 9.18
C ILE A 253 0.95 -3.56 9.55
N ASN A 254 0.59 -4.48 10.45
CA ASN A 254 1.49 -5.56 10.85
C ASN A 254 1.64 -6.60 9.73
N LYS A 255 2.89 -6.91 9.38
CA LYS A 255 3.21 -7.95 8.39
C LYS A 255 2.68 -9.34 8.76
N LYS A 256 2.76 -9.72 10.04
CA LYS A 256 2.20 -10.99 10.54
C LYS A 256 0.79 -10.71 11.07
N SER A 257 -0.22 -11.16 10.34
CA SER A 257 -1.56 -11.25 10.90
C SER A 257 -1.55 -12.25 12.05
N GLY A 258 -2.17 -11.95 13.19
CA GLY A 258 -2.37 -12.92 14.28
C GLY A 258 -3.33 -14.07 13.93
N TYR A 259 -3.65 -14.22 12.64
CA TYR A 259 -4.56 -15.23 12.13
C TYR A 259 -3.80 -16.52 11.81
N TYR A 260 -4.28 -17.61 12.40
CA TYR A 260 -3.79 -18.95 12.13
C TYR A 260 -4.92 -19.77 11.53
N HIS A 261 -4.71 -20.26 10.30
CA HIS A 261 -5.59 -21.20 9.64
C HIS A 261 -4.75 -22.18 8.85
N GLU A 262 -5.16 -23.44 8.77
CA GLU A 262 -4.36 -24.53 8.16
C GLU A 262 -3.98 -24.24 6.69
N LYS A 263 -4.82 -23.48 5.99
CA LYS A 263 -4.58 -23.06 4.59
C LYS A 263 -3.82 -21.74 4.45
N PHE A 264 -3.60 -21.01 5.55
CA PHE A 264 -3.00 -19.70 5.56
C PHE A 264 -1.53 -19.75 5.96
N ASP A 265 -0.66 -19.65 4.97
CA ASP A 265 0.77 -19.46 5.20
C ASP A 265 1.10 -18.00 5.59
N LEU A 266 1.57 -17.82 6.83
CA LEU A 266 2.02 -16.54 7.40
C LEU A 266 3.32 -16.03 6.78
N ASN A 267 4.14 -16.92 6.21
CA ASN A 267 5.41 -16.54 5.60
C ASN A 267 5.24 -16.10 4.14
N SER A 268 4.13 -16.48 3.51
CA SER A 268 3.82 -16.09 2.15
C SER A 268 3.38 -14.62 2.08
N LEU A 269 4.10 -13.83 1.29
CA LEU A 269 3.77 -12.43 1.03
C LEU A 269 2.42 -12.30 0.32
N TRP A 270 2.12 -13.20 -0.62
CA TRP A 270 0.84 -13.22 -1.34
C TRP A 270 -0.34 -13.38 -0.37
N HIS A 271 -0.25 -14.30 0.58
CA HIS A 271 -1.26 -14.52 1.59
C HIS A 271 -1.43 -13.31 2.52
N THR A 272 -0.35 -12.85 3.16
CA THR A 272 -0.40 -11.75 4.13
C THR A 272 -0.88 -10.44 3.49
N SER A 273 -0.38 -10.12 2.30
CA SER A 273 -0.78 -8.92 1.57
C SER A 273 -2.23 -8.98 1.06
N ALA A 274 -2.77 -10.15 0.73
CA ALA A 274 -4.19 -10.30 0.37
C ALA A 274 -5.12 -9.89 1.53
N PHE A 275 -4.78 -10.27 2.77
CA PHE A 275 -5.57 -9.89 3.95
C PHE A 275 -5.52 -8.39 4.17
N GLN A 276 -4.32 -7.81 4.11
CA GLN A 276 -4.13 -6.38 4.31
C GLN A 276 -4.78 -5.55 3.20
N SER A 277 -4.68 -6.01 1.95
CA SER A 277 -5.36 -5.38 0.81
C SER A 277 -6.86 -5.40 0.97
N SER A 278 -7.47 -6.50 1.43
CA SER A 278 -8.90 -6.55 1.71
C SER A 278 -9.30 -5.54 2.79
N ALA A 279 -8.45 -5.31 3.78
CA ALA A 279 -8.70 -4.32 4.84
C ALA A 279 -8.68 -2.88 4.34
N ILE A 280 -7.64 -2.54 3.58
CA ILE A 280 -7.48 -1.23 2.97
C ILE A 280 -8.61 -0.96 1.98
N GLU A 281 -8.97 -1.96 1.18
CA GLU A 281 -10.05 -1.87 0.22
C GLU A 281 -11.38 -1.58 0.92
N SER A 282 -11.73 -2.33 1.97
CA SER A 282 -12.92 -2.07 2.80
C SER A 282 -12.97 -0.65 3.37
N LEU A 283 -11.82 -0.11 3.79
CA LEU A 283 -11.73 1.26 4.29
C LEU A 283 -11.91 2.30 3.17
N LEU A 284 -11.43 2.01 1.97
CA LEU A 284 -11.45 2.95 0.84
C LEU A 284 -12.75 2.92 0.05
N ILE A 285 -13.57 1.86 0.09
CA ILE A 285 -14.83 1.77 -0.67
C ILE A 285 -15.72 3.03 -0.58
N PRO A 286 -15.96 3.63 0.60
CA PRO A 286 -16.76 4.85 0.69
C PRO A 286 -16.19 6.02 -0.14
N CYS A 287 -14.87 6.06 -0.34
CA CYS A 287 -14.19 7.07 -1.15
C CYS A 287 -14.43 6.90 -2.65
N HIS A 288 -14.88 5.73 -3.10
CA HIS A 288 -15.11 5.45 -4.52
C HIS A 288 -16.47 4.81 -4.84
N SER A 289 -17.36 4.74 -3.85
CA SER A 289 -18.74 4.28 -4.01
C SER A 289 -19.64 5.40 -4.55
N ASN A 290 -20.57 5.04 -5.44
CA ASN A 290 -21.66 5.91 -5.89
C ASN A 290 -22.73 6.09 -4.80
N VAL A 291 -22.88 5.08 -3.93
CA VAL A 291 -23.87 5.06 -2.84
C VAL A 291 -23.18 5.43 -1.52
N ASN A 292 -23.73 6.42 -0.81
CA ASN A 292 -23.19 6.92 0.47
C ASN A 292 -21.69 7.27 0.40
N PHE A 293 -21.33 8.03 -0.64
CA PHE A 293 -19.98 8.54 -0.85
C PHE A 293 -19.51 9.36 0.36
N MET A 294 -18.25 9.18 0.72
CA MET A 294 -17.55 10.00 1.71
C MET A 294 -16.15 10.31 1.21
N SER A 295 -15.74 11.58 1.19
CA SER A 295 -14.40 11.92 0.71
C SER A 295 -13.32 11.44 1.69
N MET A 296 -12.09 11.29 1.21
CA MET A 296 -10.95 10.97 2.07
C MET A 296 -10.76 12.02 3.16
N SER A 297 -11.00 13.30 2.87
CA SER A 297 -10.98 14.37 3.88
C SER A 297 -12.08 14.19 4.94
N ASP A 298 -13.29 13.81 4.53
CA ASP A 298 -14.40 13.59 5.47
C ASP A 298 -14.10 12.38 6.38
N LEU A 299 -13.67 11.26 5.81
CA LEU A 299 -13.23 10.10 6.58
C LEU A 299 -12.05 10.43 7.49
N THR A 300 -11.15 11.31 7.04
CA THR A 300 -10.05 11.79 7.88
C THR A 300 -10.55 12.55 9.09
N SER A 301 -11.52 13.45 8.90
CA SER A 301 -12.11 14.21 10.00
C SER A 301 -12.85 13.32 11.01
N LEU A 302 -13.40 12.19 10.57
CA LEU A 302 -14.06 11.21 11.46
C LEU A 302 -13.05 10.38 12.25
N MET A 303 -12.02 9.86 11.58
CA MET A 303 -11.00 9.02 12.21
C MET A 303 -10.04 9.83 13.09
N ASN A 304 -9.77 11.07 12.70
CA ASN A 304 -8.84 11.97 13.35
C ASN A 304 -9.55 13.21 13.91
N ILE A 305 -10.13 13.07 15.10
CA ILE A 305 -10.86 14.15 15.80
C ILE A 305 -9.91 15.29 16.23
N TYR A 306 -8.65 14.95 16.54
CA TYR A 306 -7.62 15.90 16.92
C TYR A 306 -6.64 16.04 15.76
N SER A 307 -6.43 17.24 15.19
CA SER A 307 -5.59 17.42 13.99
C SER A 307 -4.23 16.70 14.03
N ASP A 308 -3.66 16.55 15.23
CA ASP A 308 -2.28 16.10 15.43
C ASP A 308 -2.18 14.58 15.68
N ARG A 309 -3.30 13.86 15.88
CA ARG A 309 -3.32 12.41 16.21
C ARG A 309 -3.53 11.53 14.96
N LYS A 310 -2.61 11.63 14.02
CA LYS A 310 -2.74 11.04 12.68
C LYS A 310 -2.51 9.52 12.60
N ILE A 311 -1.93 8.89 13.63
CA ILE A 311 -1.60 7.45 13.61
C ILE A 311 -2.86 6.61 13.86
N SER A 312 -3.14 5.69 12.94
CA SER A 312 -4.21 4.71 13.05
C SER A 312 -3.70 3.27 12.89
N TYR A 313 -4.46 2.33 13.41
CA TYR A 313 -4.22 0.90 13.26
C TYR A 313 -5.34 0.26 12.46
N LEU A 314 -4.99 -0.60 11.52
CA LEU A 314 -5.99 -1.43 10.84
C LEU A 314 -6.11 -2.78 11.54
N LYS A 315 -7.33 -3.12 11.95
CA LYS A 315 -7.67 -4.40 12.56
C LYS A 315 -8.68 -5.13 11.70
N ILE A 316 -8.38 -6.37 11.35
CA ILE A 316 -9.25 -7.22 10.54
C ILE A 316 -9.94 -8.23 11.47
N LYS A 317 -11.24 -8.43 11.27
CA LYS A 317 -12.06 -9.37 12.03
C LYS A 317 -12.71 -10.41 11.09
N LEU A 318 -12.61 -11.71 11.44
CA LEU A 318 -13.15 -12.87 10.69
C LEU A 318 -14.31 -13.63 11.38
N GLU A 319 -15.42 -13.86 10.68
CA GLU A 319 -16.74 -14.26 11.25
C GLU A 319 -16.80 -15.71 11.81
N ASN A 320 -15.81 -16.56 11.54
CA ASN A 320 -15.84 -17.99 11.87
C ASN A 320 -14.80 -18.42 12.92
N SER A 321 -14.83 -17.86 14.12
CA SER A 321 -14.23 -18.51 15.31
C SER A 321 -15.34 -18.83 16.30
N MET A 322 -15.83 -20.07 16.31
CA MET A 322 -16.74 -20.54 17.35
C MET A 322 -16.10 -20.36 18.73
N LEU A 323 -16.84 -19.73 19.63
CA LEU A 323 -16.57 -19.69 21.07
C LEU A 323 -16.31 -21.10 21.60
N GLY A 324 -15.09 -21.35 22.06
CA GLY A 324 -14.81 -22.46 22.97
C GLY A 324 -15.41 -22.16 24.35
N TRP A 325 -16.30 -23.06 24.79
CA TRP A 325 -16.95 -23.07 26.10
C TRP A 325 -15.92 -23.28 27.21
N LEU A 326 -15.37 -22.18 27.76
CA LEU A 326 -15.02 -21.98 29.19
C LEU A 326 -14.35 -20.61 29.32
N GLY A 327 -15.12 -19.62 29.77
CA GLY A 327 -14.62 -18.29 30.07
C GLY A 327 -13.69 -18.30 31.28
N LEU A 328 -12.59 -17.57 31.16
CA LEU A 328 -11.92 -16.82 32.23
C LEU A 328 -11.27 -15.59 31.59
N LYS A 329 -11.83 -14.42 31.91
CA LYS A 329 -11.25 -13.10 31.64
C LYS A 329 -9.97 -12.95 32.46
N LEU A 330 -8.93 -12.40 31.85
CA LEU A 330 -7.75 -11.87 32.54
C LEU A 330 -7.56 -10.41 32.11
N GLU A 331 -7.97 -9.52 33.01
CA GLU A 331 -7.67 -8.09 33.03
C GLU A 331 -6.16 -7.85 32.80
N ASN A 332 -5.83 -6.78 32.06
CA ASN A 332 -4.49 -6.30 31.71
C ASN A 332 -3.69 -7.10 30.67
N SER A 333 -4.34 -7.50 29.58
CA SER A 333 -3.64 -7.95 28.37
C SER A 333 -4.25 -7.30 27.12
N ILE A 334 -3.48 -7.25 26.03
CA ILE A 334 -3.86 -6.70 24.73
C ILE A 334 -5.11 -7.45 24.24
N GLU A 335 -6.28 -6.93 24.58
CA GLU A 335 -7.55 -7.59 24.32
C GLU A 335 -8.02 -7.28 22.89
N SER A 336 -7.59 -8.20 22.03
CA SER A 336 -8.24 -8.58 20.78
C SER A 336 -9.74 -8.85 21.00
N SER A 337 -10.56 -7.81 20.95
CA SER A 337 -12.02 -7.96 20.94
C SER A 337 -12.57 -7.94 19.52
N LEU A 338 -13.50 -8.86 19.26
CA LEU A 338 -13.90 -9.50 18.01
C LEU A 338 -15.43 -9.55 17.98
N GLU A 339 -16.08 -8.90 17.01
CA GLU A 339 -17.52 -9.05 16.70
C GLU A 339 -17.74 -8.61 15.25
N ILE A 340 -18.55 -9.37 14.50
CA ILE A 340 -18.62 -9.37 13.03
C ILE A 340 -20.05 -9.73 12.63
N PHE A 341 -20.64 -8.92 11.76
CA PHE A 341 -21.96 -9.20 11.17
C PHE A 341 -21.95 -8.92 9.66
N ARG A 342 -22.23 -9.96 8.88
CA ARG A 342 -22.63 -9.90 7.47
C ARG A 342 -24.14 -10.10 7.40
N GLY A 343 -24.85 -8.99 7.54
CA GLY A 343 -26.29 -8.94 7.45
C GLY A 343 -26.80 -7.58 7.88
N ASP A 344 -26.93 -6.70 6.89
CA ASP A 344 -27.74 -5.48 6.84
C ASP A 344 -27.62 -4.37 7.91
N LYS A 345 -27.61 -3.14 7.37
CA LYS A 345 -27.94 -1.83 7.95
C LYS A 345 -26.84 -1.07 8.71
N ASN A 346 -26.32 -0.08 7.98
CA ASN A 346 -25.78 1.21 8.41
C ASN A 346 -24.24 1.31 8.45
N GLN A 347 -23.74 2.32 7.73
CA GLN A 347 -22.43 2.90 8.00
C GLN A 347 -22.51 3.52 9.39
N GLU A 348 -21.76 2.99 10.34
CA GLU A 348 -21.69 3.53 11.69
C GLU A 348 -20.23 3.85 11.99
N ALA A 349 -19.95 5.14 12.21
CA ALA A 349 -18.72 5.56 12.88
C ALA A 349 -19.06 5.64 14.37
N ILE A 350 -18.60 4.67 15.14
CA ILE A 350 -18.88 4.64 16.57
C ILE A 350 -17.65 5.19 17.28
N SER A 351 -17.75 6.42 17.75
CA SER A 351 -16.75 6.99 18.66
C SER A 351 -17.07 6.53 20.08
N THR A 352 -16.35 5.53 20.57
CA THR A 352 -16.46 5.08 21.96
C THR A 352 -15.34 5.68 22.80
N ILE A 353 -15.69 6.26 23.94
CA ILE A 353 -14.72 6.66 24.96
C ILE A 353 -14.32 5.39 25.70
N LYS A 354 -13.11 4.88 25.43
CA LYS A 354 -12.51 3.78 26.18
C LYS A 354 -11.33 4.34 26.96
N ASN A 355 -11.33 4.15 28.28
CA ASN A 355 -10.23 4.55 29.17
C ASN A 355 -9.76 6.00 28.94
N PHE A 356 -10.68 6.97 28.95
CA PHE A 356 -10.39 8.41 28.72
C PHE A 356 -9.85 8.76 27.32
N SER A 357 -9.81 7.82 26.37
CA SER A 357 -9.44 8.04 24.97
C SER A 357 -10.64 7.87 24.04
N ILE A 358 -10.78 8.73 23.03
CA ILE A 358 -11.77 8.56 21.97
C ILE A 358 -11.21 7.55 20.98
N SER A 359 -11.90 6.42 20.84
CA SER A 359 -11.64 5.44 19.79
C SER A 359 -12.74 5.54 18.74
N THR A 360 -12.39 5.94 17.52
CA THR A 360 -13.32 5.90 16.40
C THR A 360 -13.16 4.57 15.68
N THR A 361 -14.18 3.73 15.73
CA THR A 361 -14.28 2.55 14.87
C THR A 361 -15.10 2.90 13.64
N TYR A 362 -14.48 2.77 12.47
CA TYR A 362 -15.19 2.87 11.21
C TYR A 362 -15.58 1.48 10.71
N TYR A 363 -16.89 1.28 10.53
CA TYR A 363 -17.46 0.05 10.00
C TYR A 363 -17.94 0.24 8.57
N HIS A 364 -17.42 -0.58 7.66
CA HIS A 364 -17.92 -0.66 6.30
C HIS A 364 -18.06 -2.12 5.87
N SER A 365 -19.25 -2.50 5.42
CA SER A 365 -19.57 -3.85 4.97
C SER A 365 -19.83 -3.85 3.46
N THR A 366 -19.21 -4.80 2.76
CA THR A 366 -19.41 -4.98 1.31
C THR A 366 -19.69 -6.42 0.93
N THR A 367 -20.43 -6.58 -0.16
CA THR A 367 -20.86 -7.86 -0.74
C THR A 367 -20.14 -8.17 -2.06
N LEU A 368 -19.02 -7.50 -2.32
CA LEU A 368 -18.31 -7.58 -3.59
C LEU A 368 -17.55 -8.91 -3.73
N PRO A 369 -17.47 -9.47 -4.96
CA PRO A 369 -16.84 -10.77 -5.18
C PRO A 369 -15.32 -10.71 -5.01
N SER A 370 -14.75 -11.75 -4.37
CA SER A 370 -13.31 -11.95 -4.30
C SER A 370 -12.72 -12.18 -5.71
N PRO A 371 -11.57 -11.57 -6.04
CA PRO A 371 -10.89 -11.84 -7.30
C PRO A 371 -10.35 -13.26 -7.37
N LYS A 372 -10.29 -13.83 -8.58
CA LYS A 372 -9.66 -15.14 -8.82
C LYS A 372 -8.18 -15.19 -8.40
N SER A 373 -7.52 -14.03 -8.30
CA SER A 373 -6.13 -13.92 -7.86
C SER A 373 -5.96 -14.00 -6.34
N PHE A 374 -7.05 -13.92 -5.56
CA PHE A 374 -6.99 -14.02 -4.12
C PHE A 374 -6.82 -15.48 -3.68
N PRO A 375 -6.20 -15.71 -2.52
CA PRO A 375 -6.17 -17.04 -1.94
C PRO A 375 -7.60 -17.59 -1.76
N LYS A 376 -7.82 -18.89 -2.06
CA LYS A 376 -9.14 -19.54 -1.93
C LYS A 376 -9.75 -19.48 -0.51
N ILE A 377 -8.93 -19.09 0.46
CA ILE A 377 -9.31 -18.82 1.84
C ILE A 377 -10.42 -17.75 1.89
N PHE A 378 -10.37 -16.75 1.00
CA PHE A 378 -11.32 -15.64 0.95
C PHE A 378 -12.71 -16.03 0.42
N ASP A 379 -12.82 -17.05 -0.44
CA ASP A 379 -14.10 -17.48 -1.03
C ASP A 379 -15.06 -18.07 0.02
N SER A 380 -14.50 -18.66 1.07
CA SER A 380 -15.25 -19.28 2.18
C SER A 380 -15.44 -18.37 3.39
N LEU A 381 -14.71 -17.25 3.45
CA LEU A 381 -14.59 -16.46 4.67
C LEU A 381 -15.34 -15.15 4.58
N LYS A 382 -16.10 -14.92 5.65
CA LYS A 382 -16.74 -13.64 5.88
C LYS A 382 -15.80 -12.71 6.67
N LEU A 383 -15.13 -11.79 5.97
CA LEU A 383 -14.24 -10.74 6.50
C LEU A 383 -14.99 -9.45 6.78
N SER A 384 -14.58 -8.76 7.85
CA SER A 384 -14.94 -7.37 8.20
C SER A 384 -13.69 -6.63 8.69
N CYS A 385 -13.62 -5.34 8.46
CA CYS A 385 -12.43 -4.54 8.70
C CYS A 385 -12.77 -3.35 9.58
N GLU A 386 -11.98 -3.13 10.63
CA GLU A 386 -12.08 -2.01 11.54
C GLU A 386 -10.79 -1.19 11.46
N ALA A 387 -10.92 0.10 11.12
CA ALA A 387 -9.85 1.05 11.43
C ALA A 387 -10.03 1.51 12.88
N LEU A 388 -8.98 1.39 13.69
CA LEU A 388 -8.91 1.82 15.09
C LEU A 388 -7.91 2.97 15.21
N SER A 389 -8.37 4.15 15.58
CA SER A 389 -7.52 5.20 16.14
C SER A 389 -7.66 5.19 17.67
N SER A 390 -6.59 4.91 18.40
CA SER A 390 -6.60 4.93 19.88
C SER A 390 -5.30 5.57 20.38
N SER A 391 -5.39 6.55 21.29
CA SER A 391 -4.23 7.29 21.79
C SER A 391 -3.37 6.48 22.77
N LEU A 392 -3.99 5.58 23.55
CA LEU A 392 -3.26 4.76 24.53
C LEU A 392 -2.40 3.69 23.84
N ASP A 393 -2.94 3.04 22.81
CA ASP A 393 -2.19 2.02 22.08
C ASP A 393 -1.04 2.66 21.29
N THR A 394 -1.26 3.82 20.66
CA THR A 394 -0.18 4.58 19.98
C THR A 394 0.89 5.04 20.96
N LYS A 395 0.53 5.58 22.13
CA LYS A 395 1.52 5.98 23.16
C LYS A 395 2.40 4.80 23.58
N SER A 396 1.81 3.63 23.82
CA SER A 396 2.53 2.44 24.23
C SER A 396 3.50 1.95 23.13
N PHE A 397 3.03 1.97 21.88
CA PHE A 397 3.82 1.61 20.69
C PHE A 397 5.02 2.53 20.49
N LEU A 398 4.80 3.85 20.52
CA LEU A 398 5.85 4.86 20.38
C LEU A 398 6.87 4.78 21.51
N SER A 399 6.40 4.57 22.75
CA SER A 399 7.26 4.37 23.90
C SER A 399 8.13 3.11 23.76
N SER A 400 7.60 2.04 23.16
CA SER A 400 8.34 0.81 22.87
C SER A 400 9.41 1.05 21.80
N LYS A 401 9.04 1.66 20.66
CA LYS A 401 9.99 2.02 19.58
C LYS A 401 11.10 2.95 20.11
N LYS A 402 10.77 3.94 20.95
CA LYS A 402 11.76 4.82 21.61
C LYS A 402 12.76 4.03 22.45
N LYS A 403 12.29 3.11 23.31
CA LYS A 403 13.16 2.27 24.15
C LYS A 403 14.12 1.44 23.30
N ASN A 404 13.61 0.81 22.24
CA ASN A 404 14.42 0.00 21.34
C ASN A 404 15.47 0.84 20.59
N TYR A 405 15.10 2.04 20.13
CA TYR A 405 16.00 2.96 19.45
C TYR A 405 17.17 3.40 20.34
N ILE A 406 16.86 3.79 21.58
CA ILE A 406 17.87 4.16 22.58
C ILE A 406 18.82 3.00 22.86
N TYR A 407 18.29 1.77 22.93
CA TYR A 407 19.10 0.59 23.19
C TYR A 407 20.10 0.29 22.05
N LYS A 408 19.66 0.41 20.79
CA LYS A 408 20.48 0.12 19.60
C LYS A 408 21.49 1.22 19.27
N ASN A 409 21.12 2.49 19.43
CA ASN A 409 21.96 3.64 19.04
C ASN A 409 22.80 4.22 20.18
N LYS A 410 23.29 3.37 21.10
CA LYS A 410 24.10 3.82 22.25
C LYS A 410 25.37 4.59 21.88
N SER A 411 25.90 4.41 20.67
CA SER A 411 27.18 4.97 20.20
C SER A 411 27.10 6.21 19.30
N LYS A 412 25.92 6.59 18.78
CA LYS A 412 25.73 7.81 17.96
C LYS A 412 25.13 8.91 18.83
N THR A 413 25.71 10.11 18.85
CA THR A 413 25.36 11.17 19.82
C THR A 413 24.51 12.31 19.24
N CYS A 414 24.89 12.94 18.11
CA CYS A 414 24.20 14.16 17.65
C CYS A 414 22.80 13.91 17.08
N ASP A 415 22.65 13.19 15.97
CA ASP A 415 21.34 12.97 15.32
C ASP A 415 20.34 12.20 16.22
N ARG A 416 20.88 11.50 17.22
CA ARG A 416 20.11 10.71 18.16
C ARG A 416 19.26 11.59 19.10
N GLU A 417 19.78 12.73 19.56
CA GLU A 417 19.06 13.59 20.50
C GLU A 417 17.86 14.24 19.82
N ASP A 418 18.01 14.73 18.59
CA ASP A 418 16.93 15.35 17.83
C ASP A 418 15.78 14.37 17.53
N ILE A 419 16.11 13.14 17.15
CA ILE A 419 15.12 12.08 16.90
C ILE A 419 14.40 11.68 18.19
N ILE A 420 15.13 11.62 19.31
CA ILE A 420 14.53 11.32 20.62
C ILE A 420 13.59 12.44 21.06
N ASN A 421 13.99 13.71 20.88
CA ASN A 421 13.17 14.87 21.20
C ASN A 421 11.90 14.89 20.34
N SER A 422 12.02 14.65 19.04
CA SER A 422 10.87 14.57 18.12
C SER A 422 9.92 13.44 18.50
N LEU A 423 10.45 12.28 18.91
CA LEU A 423 9.63 11.18 19.44
C LEU A 423 8.95 11.54 20.77
N ASP A 424 9.63 12.28 21.64
CA ASP A 424 9.05 12.74 22.90
C ASP A 424 7.92 13.73 22.67
N ASP A 425 8.11 14.70 21.78
CA ASP A 425 7.06 15.63 21.37
C ASP A 425 5.85 14.87 20.82
N LEU A 426 6.08 13.90 19.94
CA LEU A 426 5.01 13.05 19.41
C LEU A 426 4.32 12.25 20.53
N ILE A 427 5.07 11.61 21.44
CA ILE A 427 4.50 10.92 22.60
C ILE A 427 3.66 11.86 23.47
N THR A 428 4.08 13.13 23.63
CA THR A 428 3.33 14.11 24.43
C THR A 428 1.97 14.43 23.81
N ILE A 429 1.90 14.58 22.48
CA ILE A 429 0.65 14.80 21.72
C ILE A 429 -0.35 13.67 21.94
N TYR A 430 0.11 12.41 22.00
CA TYR A 430 -0.76 11.25 22.29
C TYR A 430 -0.99 11.03 23.80
N SER A 431 -0.36 11.82 24.67
CA SER A 431 -0.53 11.72 26.12
C SER A 431 -1.39 12.82 26.73
N ASN A 432 -1.44 13.99 26.11
CA ASN A 432 -2.26 15.11 26.55
C ASN A 432 -3.69 14.87 26.07
N GLU A 433 -4.62 14.67 27.03
CA GLU A 433 -6.03 14.33 26.79
C GLU A 433 -6.81 15.44 26.07
#